data_AF-A0AA43ZW61-F1
#
_entry.id   AF-A0AA43ZW61-F1
#
_cell.length_a   1.000
_cell.length_b   1.000
_cell.length_c   1.000
_cell.angle_alpha   90.00
_cell.angle_beta   90.00
_cell.angle_gamma   90.00
#
_symmetry.space_group_name_H-M   'P 1'
#
loop_
_entity.id
_entity.type
_entity.pdbx_description
1 polymer ?
#
loop_
_entity_poly.entity_id
_entity_poly.type
_entity_poly.pdbx_seq_one_letter_code
_entity_poly.pdbx_strand_id
1 'polypeptide(L)'
;MKYQDEVVSYILFILLFVGLVRSRGNIKIYNKKKWNINFKILISIVILFFIGIIGNVTFDYQNTYAVIADIILVFKGFVTYIFASMLFERYSFKMYYKFINNFIRSITVIIFLLDITNYITKIYPIGEMRIIPTQELFFSHPTYLASFCVVLMAMLLILQEEYNNIFYIIIIGIVAFTTQRNKVIIFLAIFMLLYYLIIIKDKRIKVSLGGVILVLAIFVGYEQISTYLSNPEWARTALMSKSVEVANDHFPIGSGFGTFATWNSGVSYSPLYYTYGLSNIWGLSPNMYNFVGDTYWPAIIAQFGYIGFVLIIYIISQIYKKISLSKNKFQYMSQISILIYLLILSTSETSFMSPVGPILCLVMAIEK
;
A
#
# COMPACT_ATOMS: atom_id res chain seq x y z
N MET A 1 -19.12 -6.94 -2.71
CA MET A 1 -17.84 -7.43 -2.16
C MET A 1 -17.08 -6.30 -1.46
N LYS A 2 -17.67 -5.64 -0.45
CA LYS A 2 -17.15 -4.35 0.06
C LYS A 2 -16.18 -4.44 1.26
N TYR A 3 -15.92 -5.64 1.79
CA TYR A 3 -15.14 -5.85 3.03
C TYR A 3 -14.20 -7.08 3.01
N GLN A 4 -13.98 -7.72 1.85
CA GLN A 4 -13.21 -8.98 1.79
C GLN A 4 -11.71 -8.77 2.08
N ASP A 5 -11.18 -7.58 1.80
CA ASP A 5 -9.81 -7.17 2.10
C ASP A 5 -9.57 -6.92 3.60
N GLU A 6 -10.60 -6.47 4.32
CA GLU A 6 -10.53 -6.28 5.78
C GLU A 6 -10.47 -7.62 6.51
N VAL A 7 -11.16 -8.64 5.98
CA VAL A 7 -11.18 -10.01 6.54
C VAL A 7 -9.77 -10.59 6.68
N VAL A 8 -8.84 -10.29 5.77
CA VAL A 8 -7.44 -10.75 5.87
C VAL A 8 -6.77 -10.22 7.14
N SER A 9 -6.97 -8.94 7.44
CA SER A 9 -6.41 -8.30 8.63
C SER A 9 -6.99 -8.90 9.91
N TYR A 10 -8.31 -9.15 9.92
CA TYR A 10 -9.01 -9.79 11.05
C TYR A 10 -8.58 -11.24 11.25
N ILE A 11 -8.46 -12.04 10.19
CA ILE A 11 -8.00 -13.43 10.28
C ILE A 11 -6.58 -13.48 10.85
N LEU A 12 -5.67 -12.63 10.39
CA LEU A 12 -4.32 -12.57 10.92
C LEU A 12 -4.29 -12.19 12.39
N PHE A 13 -5.12 -11.24 12.81
CA PHE A 13 -5.28 -10.89 14.22
C PHE A 13 -5.76 -12.10 15.06
N ILE A 14 -6.78 -12.81 14.59
CA ILE A 14 -7.31 -14.02 15.26
C ILE A 14 -6.24 -15.12 15.34
N LEU A 15 -5.53 -15.39 14.24
CA LEU A 15 -4.46 -16.40 14.21
C LEU A 15 -3.33 -16.05 15.18
N LEU A 16 -2.97 -14.77 15.29
CA LEU A 16 -1.97 -14.31 16.24
C LEU A 16 -2.47 -14.42 17.68
N PHE A 17 -3.73 -14.04 17.95
CA PHE A 17 -4.35 -14.16 19.27
C PHE A 17 -4.41 -15.63 19.73
N VAL A 18 -4.90 -16.53 18.88
CA VAL A 18 -4.90 -17.98 19.12
C VAL A 18 -3.47 -18.49 19.34
N GLY A 19 -2.52 -18.02 18.53
CA GLY A 19 -1.10 -18.33 18.69
C GLY A 19 -0.56 -17.91 20.06
N LEU A 20 -0.90 -16.72 20.54
CA LEU A 20 -0.49 -16.16 21.84
C LEU A 20 -1.09 -16.94 23.02
N VAL A 21 -2.40 -17.20 22.97
CA VAL A 21 -3.12 -18.01 23.97
C VAL A 21 -2.54 -19.41 24.05
N ARG A 22 -2.28 -20.05 22.90
CA ARG A 22 -1.67 -21.39 22.84
C ARG A 22 -0.23 -21.43 23.35
N SER A 23 0.51 -20.32 23.25
CA SER A 23 1.84 -20.18 23.87
C SER A 23 1.82 -19.79 25.35
N ARG A 24 0.66 -19.68 26.01
CA ARG A 24 0.52 -19.16 27.38
C ARG A 24 1.21 -17.79 27.57
N GLY A 25 1.17 -16.93 26.55
CA GLY A 25 1.85 -15.63 26.58
C GLY A 25 3.38 -15.66 26.49
N ASN A 26 4.03 -16.84 26.42
CA ASN A 26 5.47 -16.94 26.21
C ASN A 26 5.83 -16.66 24.74
N ILE A 27 6.00 -15.37 24.43
CA ILE A 27 6.54 -14.93 23.14
C ILE A 27 8.03 -15.28 23.10
N LYS A 28 8.38 -16.39 22.43
CA LYS A 28 9.78 -16.67 22.10
C LYS A 28 10.27 -15.59 21.13
N ILE A 29 11.10 -14.68 21.63
CA ILE A 29 11.73 -13.64 20.82
C ILE A 29 12.90 -14.28 20.07
N TYR A 30 12.67 -14.67 18.81
CA TYR A 30 13.71 -15.29 17.96
C TYR A 30 14.75 -14.27 17.48
N ASN A 31 14.36 -13.01 17.25
CA ASN A 31 15.27 -11.95 16.84
C ASN A 31 14.95 -10.62 17.57
N LYS A 32 15.72 -10.35 18.63
CA LYS A 32 15.53 -9.16 19.49
C LYS A 32 15.56 -7.83 18.72
N LYS A 33 16.37 -7.72 17.66
CA LYS A 33 16.42 -6.50 16.83
C LYS A 33 15.14 -6.30 16.03
N LYS A 34 14.64 -7.34 15.36
CA LYS A 34 13.38 -7.27 14.59
C LYS A 34 12.18 -7.04 15.49
N TRP A 35 12.13 -7.71 16.64
CA TRP A 35 11.08 -7.54 17.62
C TRP A 35 11.02 -6.10 18.16
N ASN A 36 12.17 -5.50 18.51
CA ASN A 36 12.24 -4.09 18.92
C ASN A 36 11.72 -3.14 17.84
N ILE A 37 11.95 -3.44 16.56
CA ILE A 37 11.41 -2.64 15.45
C ILE A 37 9.89 -2.81 15.36
N ASN A 38 9.37 -4.04 15.39
CA ASN A 38 7.92 -4.30 15.38
C ASN A 38 7.21 -3.58 16.54
N PHE A 39 7.83 -3.60 17.72
CA PHE A 39 7.31 -2.93 18.92
C PHE A 39 7.26 -1.41 18.74
N LYS A 40 8.29 -0.80 18.15
CA LYS A 40 8.28 0.64 17.80
C LYS A 40 7.17 0.98 16.81
N ILE A 41 6.96 0.15 15.78
CA ILE A 41 5.87 0.35 14.82
C ILE A 41 4.52 0.25 15.53
N LEU A 42 4.32 -0.76 16.38
CA LEU A 42 3.08 -0.97 17.13
C LEU A 42 2.77 0.24 18.04
N ILE A 43 3.76 0.73 18.80
CA ILE A 43 3.58 1.92 19.64
C ILE A 43 3.20 3.13 18.78
N SER A 44 3.86 3.35 17.65
CA SER A 44 3.53 4.48 16.77
C SER A 44 2.11 4.39 16.21
N ILE A 45 1.61 3.20 15.89
CA ILE A 45 0.21 2.97 15.48
C ILE A 45 -0.75 3.29 16.63
N VAL A 46 -0.45 2.85 17.85
CA VAL A 46 -1.27 3.14 19.04
C VAL A 46 -1.31 4.64 19.33
N ILE A 47 -0.17 5.34 19.22
CA ILE A 47 -0.12 6.80 19.37
C ILE A 47 -0.98 7.47 18.29
N LEU A 48 -0.87 7.04 17.03
CA LEU A 48 -1.66 7.59 15.93
C LEU A 48 -3.17 7.37 16.15
N PHE A 49 -3.56 6.21 16.69
CA PHE A 49 -4.93 5.91 17.07
C PHE A 49 -5.45 6.92 18.10
N PHE A 50 -4.69 7.17 19.17
CA PHE A 50 -5.11 8.14 20.18
C PHE A 50 -5.16 9.57 19.63
N ILE A 51 -4.21 9.99 18.78
CA ILE A 51 -4.25 11.29 18.12
C ILE A 51 -5.56 11.48 17.34
N GLY A 52 -5.94 10.49 16.52
CA GLY A 52 -7.19 10.57 15.75
C GLY A 52 -8.44 10.62 16.64
N ILE A 53 -8.50 9.79 17.69
CA ILE A 53 -9.63 9.80 18.64
C ILE A 53 -9.74 11.14 19.37
N ILE A 54 -8.62 11.74 19.80
CA ILE A 54 -8.63 13.07 20.42
C ILE A 54 -9.18 14.10 19.43
N GLY A 55 -8.77 14.04 18.15
CA GLY A 55 -9.33 14.87 17.09
C GLY A 55 -10.85 14.73 16.98
N ASN A 56 -11.36 13.48 16.92
CA ASN A 56 -12.81 13.24 16.85
C ASN A 56 -13.56 13.78 18.08
N VAL A 57 -13.04 13.59 19.29
CA VAL A 57 -13.69 14.06 20.53
C VAL A 57 -13.66 15.59 20.63
N THR A 58 -12.61 16.23 20.13
CA THR A 58 -12.43 17.69 20.23
C THR A 58 -13.36 18.44 19.27
N PHE A 59 -13.51 17.94 18.04
CA PHE A 59 -14.19 18.68 16.97
C PHE A 59 -15.56 18.11 16.57
N ASP A 60 -15.83 16.83 16.86
CA ASP A 60 -17.12 16.17 16.65
C ASP A 60 -17.71 16.31 15.22
N TYR A 61 -16.86 16.28 14.19
CA TYR A 61 -17.30 16.40 12.79
C TYR A 61 -17.97 15.15 12.22
N GLN A 62 -17.85 14.00 12.88
CA GLN A 62 -18.23 12.71 12.31
C GLN A 62 -18.92 11.81 13.31
N ASN A 63 -19.87 11.02 12.81
CA ASN A 63 -20.56 10.03 13.62
C ASN A 63 -19.64 8.84 13.97
N THR A 64 -20.03 8.11 15.01
CA THR A 64 -19.27 6.95 15.51
C THR A 64 -19.07 5.86 14.47
N TYR A 65 -20.04 5.66 13.57
CA TYR A 65 -19.95 4.68 12.50
C TYR A 65 -18.82 5.01 11.51
N ALA A 66 -18.74 6.25 11.04
CA ALA A 66 -17.71 6.73 10.14
C ALA A 66 -16.33 6.65 10.78
N VAL A 67 -16.22 7.02 12.07
CA VAL A 67 -14.99 6.93 12.85
C VAL A 67 -14.48 5.48 12.91
N ILE A 68 -15.33 4.52 13.27
CA ILE A 68 -14.94 3.10 13.38
C ILE A 68 -14.54 2.53 12.02
N ALA A 69 -15.33 2.81 10.97
CA ALA A 69 -15.02 2.35 9.62
C ALA A 69 -13.67 2.90 9.13
N ASP A 70 -13.36 4.15 9.47
CA ASP A 70 -12.11 4.79 9.05
C ASP A 70 -10.90 4.30 9.82
N ILE A 71 -11.04 3.97 11.11
CA ILE A 71 -9.99 3.31 11.89
C ILE A 71 -9.56 2.00 11.21
N ILE A 72 -10.53 1.18 10.79
CA ILE A 72 -10.25 -0.07 10.07
C ILE A 72 -9.54 0.21 8.75
N LEU A 73 -10.05 1.17 7.97
CA LEU A 73 -9.51 1.53 6.66
C LEU A 73 -8.06 2.04 6.74
N VAL A 74 -7.76 2.94 7.68
CA VAL A 74 -6.44 3.58 7.84
C VAL A 74 -5.40 2.57 8.32
N PHE A 75 -5.77 1.69 9.26
CA PHE A 75 -4.80 0.82 9.90
C PHE A 75 -4.63 -0.56 9.25
N LYS A 76 -5.55 -1.03 8.40
CA LYS A 76 -5.54 -2.41 7.86
C LYS A 76 -4.19 -2.84 7.29
N GLY A 77 -3.52 -1.97 6.52
CA GLY A 77 -2.21 -2.27 5.91
C GLY A 77 -1.11 -2.46 6.95
N PHE A 78 -0.95 -1.48 7.86
CA PHE A 78 0.10 -1.50 8.88
C PHE A 78 -0.12 -2.61 9.92
N VAL A 79 -1.37 -2.82 10.32
CA VAL A 79 -1.77 -3.89 11.24
C VAL A 79 -1.48 -5.26 10.61
N THR A 80 -1.84 -5.44 9.34
CA THR A 80 -1.51 -6.65 8.58
C THR A 80 -0.01 -6.91 8.56
N TYR A 81 0.80 -5.88 8.26
CA TYR A 81 2.26 -6.03 8.24
C TYR A 81 2.82 -6.50 9.59
N ILE A 82 2.44 -5.84 10.70
CA ILE A 82 2.97 -6.18 12.03
C ILE A 82 2.60 -7.61 12.38
N PHE A 83 1.31 -7.95 12.32
CA PHE A 83 0.83 -9.26 12.76
C PHE A 83 1.35 -10.39 11.88
N ALA A 84 1.36 -10.20 10.55
CA ALA A 84 1.97 -11.16 9.64
C ALA A 84 3.46 -11.36 9.97
N SER A 85 4.19 -10.27 10.24
CA SER A 85 5.63 -10.37 10.50
C SER A 85 5.94 -11.08 11.81
N MET A 86 5.12 -10.89 12.84
CA MET A 86 5.22 -11.64 14.10
C MET A 86 4.86 -13.12 13.92
N LEU A 87 3.91 -13.45 13.05
CA LEU A 87 3.54 -14.82 12.72
C LEU A 87 4.65 -15.54 11.95
N PHE A 88 5.22 -14.91 10.92
CA PHE A 88 6.29 -15.50 10.09
C PHE A 88 7.61 -15.66 10.86
N GLU A 89 7.87 -14.84 11.89
CA GLU A 89 9.00 -15.05 12.80
C GLU A 89 8.84 -16.33 13.65
N ARG A 90 7.60 -16.81 13.86
CA ARG A 90 7.29 -17.96 14.72
C ARG A 90 7.11 -19.27 13.93
N TYR A 91 6.58 -19.19 12.71
CA TYR A 91 6.23 -20.36 11.90
C TYR A 91 6.98 -20.37 10.59
N SER A 92 7.75 -21.44 10.34
CA SER A 92 8.38 -21.66 9.04
C SER A 92 7.46 -22.44 8.11
N PHE A 93 7.21 -21.91 6.92
CA PHE A 93 6.36 -22.56 5.91
C PHE A 93 7.15 -23.37 4.85
N LYS A 94 8.41 -23.73 5.14
CA LYS A 94 9.32 -24.41 4.21
C LYS A 94 8.74 -25.67 3.58
N MET A 95 8.01 -26.47 4.36
CA MET A 95 7.35 -27.69 3.88
C MET A 95 6.38 -27.43 2.71
N TYR A 96 5.80 -26.23 2.65
CA TYR A 96 4.81 -25.86 1.63
C TYR A 96 5.42 -25.10 0.44
N TYR A 97 6.72 -24.78 0.45
CA TYR A 97 7.33 -23.93 -0.57
C TYR A 97 7.21 -24.51 -1.98
N LYS A 98 7.38 -25.83 -2.16
CA LYS A 98 7.22 -26.49 -3.46
C LYS A 98 5.79 -26.36 -3.99
N PHE A 99 4.80 -26.59 -3.12
CA PHE A 99 3.38 -26.47 -3.48
C PHE A 99 3.03 -25.02 -3.85
N ILE A 100 3.40 -24.07 -2.99
CA ILE A 100 3.18 -22.64 -3.21
C ILE A 100 3.84 -22.17 -4.50
N ASN A 101 5.10 -22.59 -4.75
CA ASN A 101 5.83 -22.24 -5.97
C ASN A 101 5.11 -22.73 -7.23
N ASN A 102 4.71 -24.00 -7.25
CA ASN A 102 4.00 -24.56 -8.40
C ASN A 102 2.65 -23.86 -8.62
N PHE A 103 1.92 -23.57 -7.55
CA PHE A 103 0.67 -22.84 -7.63
C PHE A 103 0.83 -21.43 -8.22
N ILE A 104 1.82 -20.66 -7.74
CA ILE A 104 2.11 -19.31 -8.26
C ILE A 104 2.55 -19.35 -9.72
N ARG A 105 3.39 -20.34 -10.10
CA ARG A 105 3.80 -20.54 -11.50
C ARG A 105 2.60 -20.81 -12.39
N SER A 106 1.71 -21.71 -12.00
CA SER A 106 0.50 -22.02 -12.75
C SER A 106 -0.38 -20.78 -12.94
N ILE A 107 -0.63 -20.03 -11.86
CA ILE A 107 -1.39 -18.77 -11.92
C ILE A 107 -0.72 -17.77 -12.87
N THR A 108 0.61 -17.62 -12.79
CA THR A 108 1.36 -16.69 -13.63
C THR A 108 1.21 -17.01 -15.11
N VAL A 109 1.34 -18.30 -15.47
CA VAL A 109 1.15 -18.75 -16.86
C VAL A 109 -0.30 -18.54 -17.31
N ILE A 110 -1.28 -18.88 -16.48
CA ILE A 110 -2.70 -18.70 -16.80
C ILE A 110 -3.01 -17.23 -17.08
N ILE A 111 -2.59 -16.31 -16.21
CA ILE A 111 -2.84 -14.87 -16.40
C ILE A 111 -2.16 -14.37 -17.67
N PHE A 112 -0.93 -14.79 -17.94
CA PHE A 112 -0.23 -14.39 -19.15
C PHE A 112 -0.93 -14.87 -20.43
N LEU A 113 -1.41 -16.11 -20.44
CA LEU A 113 -2.19 -16.63 -21.57
C LEU A 113 -3.54 -15.91 -21.72
N LEU A 114 -4.21 -15.59 -20.61
CA LEU A 114 -5.43 -14.78 -20.63
C LEU A 114 -5.16 -13.36 -21.18
N ASP A 115 -4.05 -12.73 -20.78
CA ASP A 115 -3.63 -11.40 -21.24
C ASP A 115 -3.40 -11.39 -22.76
N ILE A 116 -2.62 -12.34 -23.27
CA ILE A 116 -2.36 -12.47 -24.72
C ILE A 116 -3.65 -12.77 -25.49
N THR A 117 -4.44 -13.73 -25.01
CA THR A 117 -5.68 -14.11 -25.72
C THR A 117 -6.69 -12.98 -25.72
N ASN A 118 -6.73 -12.13 -24.69
CA ASN A 118 -7.64 -11.01 -24.62
C ASN A 118 -7.38 -9.94 -25.70
N TYR A 119 -6.14 -9.79 -26.17
CA TYR A 119 -5.84 -8.93 -27.33
C TYR A 119 -6.53 -9.40 -28.63
N ILE A 120 -6.74 -10.71 -28.77
CA ILE A 120 -7.37 -11.31 -29.95
C ILE A 120 -8.88 -11.40 -29.77
N THR A 121 -9.32 -11.97 -28.63
CA THR A 121 -10.71 -12.36 -28.41
C THR A 121 -11.56 -11.23 -27.83
N LYS A 122 -10.94 -10.27 -27.13
CA LYS A 122 -11.60 -9.15 -26.44
C LYS A 122 -12.76 -9.60 -25.53
N ILE A 123 -12.62 -10.78 -24.91
CA ILE A 123 -13.63 -11.37 -24.02
C ILE A 123 -13.74 -10.56 -22.73
N TYR A 124 -12.61 -10.05 -22.22
CA TYR A 124 -12.53 -9.29 -20.99
C TYR A 124 -12.53 -7.78 -21.26
N PRO A 125 -13.02 -6.97 -20.29
CA PRO A 125 -12.97 -5.52 -20.39
C PRO A 125 -11.55 -5.02 -20.65
N ILE A 126 -11.49 -4.00 -21.51
CA ILE A 126 -10.29 -3.25 -21.83
C ILE A 126 -10.56 -1.82 -21.38
N GLY A 127 -9.66 -1.25 -20.59
CA GLY A 127 -9.75 0.14 -20.17
C GLY A 127 -9.37 1.12 -21.30
N GLU A 128 -9.01 2.33 -20.91
CA GLU A 128 -8.63 3.41 -21.84
C GLU A 128 -7.48 3.01 -22.79
N MET A 129 -7.61 3.35 -24.07
CA MET A 129 -6.51 3.23 -25.02
C MET A 129 -5.39 4.21 -24.65
N ARG A 130 -4.20 3.67 -24.41
CA ARG A 130 -2.95 4.43 -24.21
C ARG A 130 -2.02 4.13 -25.39
N ILE A 131 -0.81 3.65 -25.11
CA ILE A 131 0.09 3.12 -26.17
C ILE A 131 -0.49 1.82 -26.74
N ILE A 132 -1.02 0.98 -25.86
CA ILE A 132 -1.64 -0.32 -26.15
C ILE A 132 -2.97 -0.37 -25.36
N PRO A 133 -4.00 -1.11 -25.82
CA PRO A 133 -5.23 -1.29 -25.05
C PRO A 133 -4.93 -1.81 -23.63
N THR A 134 -5.35 -1.06 -22.60
CA THR A 134 -5.06 -1.39 -21.19
C THR A 134 -5.82 -2.63 -20.78
N GLN A 135 -5.10 -3.61 -20.25
CA GLN A 135 -5.70 -4.88 -19.84
C GLN A 135 -6.22 -4.81 -18.39
N GLU A 136 -7.44 -5.29 -18.19
CA GLU A 136 -8.08 -5.45 -16.88
C GLU A 136 -8.33 -6.92 -16.54
N LEU A 137 -8.54 -7.76 -17.55
CA LEU A 137 -8.96 -9.16 -17.40
C LEU A 137 -10.24 -9.25 -16.55
N PHE A 138 -10.23 -10.08 -15.51
CA PHE A 138 -11.35 -10.26 -14.58
C PHE A 138 -11.35 -9.25 -13.42
N PHE A 139 -10.41 -8.30 -13.40
CA PHE A 139 -10.37 -7.26 -12.38
C PHE A 139 -11.30 -6.11 -12.74
N SER A 140 -11.79 -5.38 -11.73
CA SER A 140 -12.65 -4.21 -11.92
C SER A 140 -11.90 -2.96 -12.40
N HIS A 141 -10.57 -2.98 -12.38
CA HIS A 141 -9.73 -1.87 -12.80
C HIS A 141 -8.29 -2.34 -13.07
N PRO A 142 -7.52 -1.75 -14.02
CA PRO A 142 -6.18 -2.20 -14.37
C PRO A 142 -5.19 -2.12 -13.21
N THR A 143 -5.41 -1.19 -12.27
CA THR A 143 -4.61 -1.07 -11.04
C THR A 143 -4.61 -2.36 -10.23
N TYR A 144 -5.73 -3.06 -10.15
CA TYR A 144 -5.83 -4.29 -9.35
C TYR A 144 -5.09 -5.44 -10.00
N LEU A 145 -5.18 -5.58 -11.34
CA LEU A 145 -4.35 -6.52 -12.09
C LEU A 145 -2.86 -6.23 -11.88
N ALA A 146 -2.45 -4.96 -11.97
CA ALA A 146 -1.06 -4.58 -11.74
C ALA A 146 -0.58 -4.93 -10.32
N SER A 147 -1.38 -4.62 -9.30
CA SER A 147 -1.05 -4.92 -7.91
C SER A 147 -0.94 -6.42 -7.68
N PHE A 148 -1.82 -7.21 -8.30
CA PHE A 148 -1.76 -8.66 -8.27
C PHE A 148 -0.49 -9.21 -8.95
N CYS A 149 -0.07 -8.62 -10.08
CA CYS A 149 1.20 -8.95 -10.72
C CYS A 149 2.40 -8.66 -9.80
N VAL A 150 2.39 -7.53 -9.08
CA VAL A 150 3.44 -7.19 -8.10
C VAL A 150 3.48 -8.21 -6.94
N VAL A 151 2.32 -8.64 -6.45
CA VAL A 151 2.22 -9.70 -5.43
C VAL A 151 2.85 -11.00 -5.93
N LEU A 152 2.46 -11.47 -7.11
CA LEU A 152 3.02 -12.70 -7.70
C LEU A 152 4.53 -12.58 -7.94
N MET A 153 4.99 -11.44 -8.48
CA MET A 153 6.40 -11.14 -8.69
C MET A 153 7.20 -11.20 -7.39
N ALA A 154 6.69 -10.60 -6.32
CA ALA A 154 7.32 -10.61 -5.01
C ALA A 154 7.39 -12.02 -4.39
N MET A 155 6.33 -12.83 -4.54
CA MET A 155 6.34 -14.21 -4.06
C MET A 155 7.31 -15.10 -4.86
N LEU A 156 7.36 -14.93 -6.19
CA LEU A 156 8.32 -15.63 -7.06
C LEU A 156 9.76 -15.28 -6.68
N LEU A 157 10.05 -14.02 -6.35
CA LEU A 157 11.35 -13.58 -5.84
C LEU A 157 11.71 -14.27 -4.53
N ILE A 158 10.81 -14.36 -3.55
CA ILE A 158 11.08 -15.05 -2.27
C ILE A 158 11.54 -16.49 -2.53
N LEU A 159 10.93 -17.16 -3.51
CA LEU A 159 11.18 -18.56 -3.86
C LEU A 159 12.30 -18.75 -4.91
N GLN A 160 12.90 -17.66 -5.41
CA GLN A 160 13.86 -17.66 -6.51
C GLN A 160 15.09 -18.55 -6.24
N GLU A 161 15.64 -18.50 -5.03
CA GLU A 161 16.85 -19.24 -4.66
C GLU A 161 16.67 -20.77 -4.72
N GLU A 162 15.46 -21.27 -4.43
CA GLU A 162 15.19 -22.72 -4.35
C GLU A 162 14.71 -23.31 -5.66
N TYR A 163 13.96 -22.54 -6.47
CA TYR A 163 13.26 -23.09 -7.63
C TYR A 163 13.63 -22.44 -8.97
N ASN A 164 14.39 -21.35 -8.97
CA ASN A 164 14.69 -20.54 -10.16
C ASN A 164 13.43 -20.08 -10.92
N ASN A 165 12.90 -18.92 -10.52
CA ASN A 165 11.65 -18.34 -11.01
C ASN A 165 11.82 -17.18 -12.01
N ILE A 166 13.04 -16.95 -12.53
CA ILE A 166 13.34 -15.75 -13.32
C ILE A 166 12.44 -15.60 -14.57
N PHE A 167 12.15 -16.72 -15.24
CA PHE A 167 11.26 -16.76 -16.40
C PHE A 167 9.83 -16.27 -16.05
N TYR A 168 9.28 -16.75 -14.93
CA TYR A 168 7.96 -16.35 -14.46
C TYR A 168 7.92 -14.89 -14.00
N ILE A 169 9.01 -14.39 -13.41
CA ILE A 169 9.16 -12.97 -13.02
C ILE A 169 9.11 -12.06 -14.27
N ILE A 170 9.78 -12.47 -15.35
CA ILE A 170 9.77 -11.72 -16.62
C ILE A 170 8.35 -11.71 -17.21
N ILE A 171 7.71 -12.88 -17.30
CA ILE A 171 6.36 -13.01 -17.84
C ILE A 171 5.35 -12.16 -17.07
N ILE A 172 5.36 -12.24 -15.74
CA ILE A 172 4.42 -11.43 -14.94
C ILE A 172 4.74 -9.94 -15.01
N GLY A 173 6.01 -9.56 -15.24
CA GLY A 173 6.41 -8.20 -15.53
C GLY A 173 5.86 -7.67 -16.85
N ILE A 174 5.75 -8.53 -17.88
CA ILE A 174 5.11 -8.18 -19.15
C ILE A 174 3.62 -7.92 -18.94
N VAL A 175 2.91 -8.80 -18.22
CA VAL A 175 1.49 -8.56 -17.88
C VAL A 175 1.31 -7.28 -17.05
N ALA A 176 2.21 -7.00 -16.10
CA ALA A 176 2.14 -5.74 -15.36
C ALA A 176 2.27 -4.53 -16.31
N PHE A 177 3.10 -4.62 -17.35
CA PHE A 177 3.29 -3.57 -18.34
C PHE A 177 2.06 -3.37 -19.26
N THR A 178 1.30 -4.43 -19.59
CA THR A 178 0.08 -4.33 -20.42
C THR A 178 -1.06 -3.55 -19.74
N THR A 179 -0.98 -3.34 -18.42
CA THR A 179 -1.89 -2.43 -17.70
C THR A 179 -1.70 -0.95 -18.06
N GLN A 180 -0.54 -0.58 -18.64
CA GLN A 180 -0.21 0.77 -19.14
C GLN A 180 -0.39 1.91 -18.11
N ARG A 181 -0.41 1.59 -16.81
CA ARG A 181 -0.48 2.58 -15.74
C ARG A 181 0.89 3.20 -15.48
N ASN A 182 1.01 4.52 -15.54
CA ASN A 182 2.29 5.25 -15.38
C ASN A 182 3.05 4.81 -14.12
N LYS A 183 2.35 4.68 -12.99
CA LYS A 183 2.90 4.19 -11.71
C LYS A 183 3.51 2.78 -11.78
N VAL A 184 2.94 1.90 -12.62
CA VAL A 184 3.41 0.53 -12.81
C VAL A 184 4.63 0.52 -13.73
N ILE A 185 4.62 1.35 -14.77
CA ILE A 185 5.78 1.53 -15.65
C ILE A 185 6.98 2.07 -14.86
N ILE A 186 6.76 3.09 -14.02
CA ILE A 186 7.77 3.64 -13.10
C ILE A 186 8.27 2.54 -12.15
N PHE A 187 7.34 1.78 -11.56
CA PHE A 187 7.69 0.67 -10.68
C PHE A 187 8.56 -0.38 -11.39
N LEU A 188 8.20 -0.81 -12.61
CA LEU A 188 8.97 -1.81 -13.36
C LEU A 188 10.37 -1.31 -13.71
N ALA A 189 10.52 -0.03 -14.08
CA ALA A 189 11.82 0.57 -14.33
C ALA A 189 12.70 0.55 -13.07
N ILE A 190 12.14 0.98 -11.92
CA ILE A 190 12.84 0.93 -10.63
C ILE A 190 13.14 -0.52 -10.22
N PHE A 191 12.21 -1.45 -10.43
CA PHE A 191 12.36 -2.86 -10.12
C PHE A 191 13.55 -3.47 -10.88
N MET A 192 13.68 -3.18 -12.17
CA MET A 192 14.81 -3.66 -12.99
C MET A 192 16.14 -3.10 -12.51
N LEU A 193 16.19 -1.81 -12.17
CA LEU A 193 17.38 -1.17 -11.59
C LEU A 193 17.77 -1.79 -10.25
N LEU A 194 16.79 -2.03 -9.37
CA LEU A 194 17.01 -2.68 -8.09
C LEU A 194 17.43 -4.15 -8.23
N TYR A 195 16.83 -4.87 -9.17
CA TYR A 195 17.22 -6.25 -9.48
C TYR A 195 18.69 -6.30 -9.89
N TYR A 196 19.11 -5.40 -10.79
CA TYR A 196 20.52 -5.28 -11.18
C TYR A 196 21.43 -4.95 -10.00
N LEU A 197 21.08 -3.95 -9.17
CA LEU A 197 21.92 -3.55 -8.04
C LEU A 197 22.01 -4.62 -6.95
N ILE A 198 20.88 -5.21 -6.55
CA ILE A 198 20.78 -6.11 -5.40
C ILE A 198 21.14 -7.55 -5.77
N ILE A 199 20.65 -8.05 -6.90
CA ILE A 199 20.81 -9.47 -7.25
C ILE A 199 22.11 -9.71 -8.00
N ILE A 200 22.44 -8.85 -8.98
CA ILE A 200 23.61 -8.99 -9.87
C ILE A 200 24.85 -8.35 -9.25
N LYS A 201 24.75 -7.13 -8.72
CA LYS A 201 25.89 -6.41 -8.12
C LYS A 201 26.06 -6.62 -6.61
N ASP A 202 25.14 -7.34 -5.96
CA ASP A 202 25.11 -7.60 -4.51
C ASP A 202 25.25 -6.32 -3.65
N LYS A 203 24.76 -5.19 -4.19
CA LYS A 203 24.75 -3.90 -3.51
C LYS A 203 23.42 -3.73 -2.78
N ARG A 204 23.49 -3.61 -1.46
CA ARG A 204 22.33 -3.20 -0.66
C ARG A 204 22.08 -1.70 -0.84
N ILE A 205 20.81 -1.32 -0.79
CA ILE A 205 20.41 0.08 -0.83
C ILE A 205 20.90 0.74 0.46
N LYS A 206 21.99 1.51 0.39
CA LYS A 206 22.30 2.50 1.42
C LYS A 206 21.28 3.62 1.26
N VAL A 207 20.75 4.16 2.36
CA VAL A 207 19.66 5.16 2.42
C VAL A 207 19.87 6.36 1.47
N SER A 208 21.08 6.61 0.96
CA SER A 208 21.41 7.57 -0.09
C SER A 208 20.84 7.28 -1.50
N LEU A 209 20.43 6.05 -1.83
CA LEU A 209 19.73 5.71 -3.10
C LEU A 209 18.23 6.09 -3.06
N GLY A 210 17.67 6.35 -1.87
CA GLY A 210 16.35 6.96 -1.72
C GLY A 210 16.30 8.35 -2.38
N GLY A 211 17.41 9.07 -2.41
CA GLY A 211 17.56 10.32 -3.17
C GLY A 211 17.49 10.10 -4.68
N VAL A 212 18.02 8.99 -5.21
CA VAL A 212 17.92 8.66 -6.65
C VAL A 212 16.50 8.25 -7.04
N ILE A 213 15.82 7.47 -6.19
CA ILE A 213 14.40 7.13 -6.36
C ILE A 213 13.54 8.39 -6.27
N LEU A 214 13.84 9.29 -5.33
CA LEU A 214 13.17 10.58 -5.19
C LEU A 214 13.40 11.47 -6.42
N VAL A 215 14.64 11.55 -6.93
CA VAL A 215 14.99 12.33 -8.13
C VAL A 215 14.32 11.76 -9.38
N LEU A 216 14.29 10.43 -9.55
CA LEU A 216 13.56 9.80 -10.66
C LEU A 216 12.05 9.99 -10.53
N ALA A 217 11.50 9.93 -9.31
CA ALA A 217 10.09 10.20 -9.04
C ALA A 217 9.72 11.67 -9.28
N ILE A 218 10.61 12.61 -8.95
CA ILE A 218 10.44 14.05 -9.24
C ILE A 218 10.57 14.30 -10.74
N PHE A 219 11.53 13.68 -11.43
CA PHE A 219 11.75 13.88 -12.87
C PHE A 219 10.59 13.34 -13.71
N VAL A 220 10.09 12.14 -13.38
CA VAL A 220 8.90 11.58 -14.05
C VAL A 220 7.61 12.24 -13.55
N GLY A 221 7.60 12.72 -12.31
CA GLY A 221 6.46 13.41 -11.71
C GLY A 221 6.37 14.88 -12.08
N TYR A 222 7.39 15.52 -12.66
CA TYR A 222 7.42 16.97 -12.88
C TYR A 222 6.27 17.43 -13.78
N GLU A 223 6.03 16.77 -14.91
CA GLU A 223 4.90 17.08 -15.78
C GLU A 223 3.56 16.85 -15.09
N GLN A 224 3.48 15.83 -14.22
CA GLN A 224 2.26 15.52 -13.49
C GLN A 224 2.01 16.55 -12.38
N ILE A 225 3.06 16.97 -11.66
CA ILE A 225 3.04 18.01 -10.64
C ILE A 225 2.69 19.36 -11.27
N SER A 226 3.30 19.72 -12.40
CA SER A 226 2.96 20.96 -13.10
C SER A 226 1.51 20.95 -13.59
N THR A 227 1.02 19.80 -14.08
CA THR A 227 -0.38 19.65 -14.48
C THR A 227 -1.32 19.79 -13.28
N TYR A 228 -0.97 19.22 -12.12
CA TYR A 228 -1.77 19.37 -10.89
C TYR A 228 -1.75 20.81 -10.37
N LEU A 229 -0.60 21.50 -10.39
CA LEU A 229 -0.49 22.90 -9.99
C LEU A 229 -1.30 23.84 -10.90
N SER A 230 -1.36 23.55 -12.20
CA SER A 230 -2.15 24.31 -13.17
C SER A 230 -3.66 24.04 -13.09
N ASN A 231 -4.10 22.99 -12.37
CA ASN A 231 -5.50 22.61 -12.24
C ASN A 231 -5.89 22.47 -10.76
N PRO A 232 -6.05 23.60 -10.04
CA PRO A 232 -6.37 23.60 -8.61
C PRO A 232 -7.74 22.98 -8.32
N GLU A 233 -8.67 23.07 -9.28
CA GLU A 233 -10.03 22.54 -9.18
C GLU A 233 -10.12 21.01 -9.34
N TRP A 234 -9.00 20.33 -9.65
CA TRP A 234 -9.02 18.87 -9.69
C TRP A 234 -9.10 18.31 -8.28
N ALA A 235 -10.00 17.32 -8.09
CA ALA A 235 -10.28 16.73 -6.79
C ALA A 235 -9.02 16.40 -5.96
N ARG A 236 -8.00 15.78 -6.56
CA ARG A 236 -6.76 15.43 -5.85
C ARG A 236 -5.92 16.66 -5.45
N THR A 237 -5.80 17.65 -6.33
CA THR A 237 -5.07 18.89 -6.03
C THR A 237 -5.76 19.66 -4.91
N ALA A 238 -7.08 19.80 -4.99
CA ALA A 238 -7.89 20.47 -3.99
C ALA A 238 -7.82 19.76 -2.63
N LEU A 239 -7.95 18.42 -2.59
CA LEU A 239 -7.80 17.65 -1.37
C LEU A 239 -6.42 17.83 -0.74
N MET A 240 -5.34 17.80 -1.54
CA MET A 240 -3.99 18.02 -1.03
C MET A 240 -3.84 19.43 -0.44
N SER A 241 -4.26 20.47 -1.16
CA SER A 241 -4.18 21.85 -0.68
C SER A 241 -4.99 22.05 0.61
N LYS A 242 -6.26 21.64 0.60
CA LYS A 242 -7.15 21.79 1.74
C LYS A 242 -6.76 20.89 2.92
N SER A 243 -6.08 19.77 2.71
CA SER A 243 -5.57 18.97 3.83
C SER A 243 -4.56 19.74 4.68
N VAL A 244 -3.75 20.61 4.08
CA VAL A 244 -2.78 21.46 4.78
C VAL A 244 -3.51 22.56 5.55
N GLU A 245 -4.55 23.17 4.96
CA GLU A 245 -5.39 24.15 5.64
C GLU A 245 -6.10 23.53 6.86
N VAL A 246 -6.72 22.35 6.69
CA VAL A 246 -7.32 21.59 7.80
C VAL A 246 -6.28 21.30 8.89
N ALA A 247 -5.08 20.84 8.53
CA ALA A 247 -4.04 20.55 9.51
C ALA A 247 -3.57 21.79 10.30
N ASN A 248 -3.57 22.97 9.67
CA ASN A 248 -3.24 24.23 10.33
C ASN A 248 -4.34 24.66 11.31
N ASP A 249 -5.60 24.59 10.88
CA ASP A 249 -6.74 25.00 11.71
C ASP A 249 -6.98 24.05 12.89
N HIS A 250 -6.55 22.79 12.77
CA HIS A 250 -6.70 21.73 13.77
C HIS A 250 -5.35 21.33 14.40
N PHE A 251 -4.38 22.24 14.36
CA PHE A 251 -3.06 22.02 14.95
C PHE A 251 -3.19 21.73 16.46
N PRO A 252 -2.48 20.74 17.02
CA PRO A 252 -1.42 19.94 16.39
C PRO A 252 -1.84 18.53 15.91
N ILE A 253 -3.05 18.09 16.23
CA ILE A 253 -3.48 16.69 16.16
C ILE A 253 -4.32 16.34 14.92
N GLY A 254 -4.82 17.34 14.17
CA GLY A 254 -5.71 17.14 13.03
C GLY A 254 -7.18 16.96 13.42
N SER A 255 -8.04 16.79 12.42
CA SER A 255 -9.50 16.81 12.57
C SER A 255 -10.11 15.49 13.06
N GLY A 256 -9.35 14.39 13.10
CA GLY A 256 -9.80 13.06 13.56
C GLY A 256 -10.23 12.10 12.45
N PHE A 257 -10.51 10.84 12.81
CA PHE A 257 -10.88 9.77 11.89
C PHE A 257 -12.15 10.06 11.11
N GLY A 258 -12.17 9.64 9.84
CA GLY A 258 -13.34 9.74 8.97
C GLY A 258 -13.71 11.16 8.58
N THR A 259 -12.90 12.17 8.93
CA THR A 259 -13.25 13.57 8.68
C THR A 259 -12.79 14.06 7.31
N PHE A 260 -11.75 13.49 6.72
CA PHE A 260 -11.17 14.04 5.48
C PHE A 260 -10.48 13.00 4.59
N ALA A 261 -10.65 13.14 3.27
CA ALA A 261 -10.00 12.41 2.18
C ALA A 261 -9.98 10.87 2.27
N THR A 262 -10.96 10.29 2.96
CA THR A 262 -11.18 8.83 2.99
C THR A 262 -12.54 8.45 2.45
N TRP A 263 -12.70 7.20 2.01
CA TRP A 263 -14.00 6.71 1.54
C TRP A 263 -15.13 6.97 2.56
N ASN A 264 -14.86 6.72 3.84
CA ASN A 264 -15.85 6.90 4.91
C ASN A 264 -16.22 8.37 5.14
N SER A 265 -15.25 9.28 5.01
CA SER A 265 -15.52 10.72 5.09
C SER A 265 -16.44 11.21 3.98
N GLY A 266 -16.39 10.60 2.78
CA GLY A 266 -17.30 10.89 1.67
C GLY A 266 -18.68 10.27 1.87
N VAL A 267 -18.75 9.01 2.32
CA VAL A 267 -20.02 8.31 2.58
C VAL A 267 -20.86 9.00 3.65
N SER A 268 -20.25 9.41 4.76
CA SER A 268 -20.91 10.19 5.81
C SER A 268 -20.84 11.70 5.57
N TYR A 269 -20.32 12.10 4.40
CA TYR A 269 -20.10 13.45 3.91
C TYR A 269 -19.73 14.47 4.98
N SER A 270 -18.43 14.53 5.31
CA SER A 270 -17.93 15.41 6.37
C SER A 270 -18.31 16.87 6.18
N PRO A 271 -18.69 17.58 7.26
CA PRO A 271 -18.90 19.04 7.24
C PRO A 271 -17.69 19.81 6.71
N LEU A 272 -16.47 19.29 6.88
CA LEU A 272 -15.25 19.91 6.36
C LEU A 272 -15.30 20.15 4.85
N TYR A 273 -16.03 19.33 4.09
CA TYR A 273 -16.15 19.55 2.65
C TYR A 273 -16.93 20.81 2.30
N TYR A 274 -17.90 21.20 3.13
CA TYR A 274 -18.57 22.49 2.99
C TYR A 274 -17.69 23.63 3.50
N THR A 275 -17.09 23.47 4.68
CA THR A 275 -16.27 24.50 5.34
C THR A 275 -15.10 24.96 4.46
N TYR A 276 -14.44 24.02 3.78
CA TYR A 276 -13.29 24.31 2.91
C TYR A 276 -13.66 24.44 1.42
N GLY A 277 -14.96 24.51 1.10
CA GLY A 277 -15.46 24.72 -0.28
C GLY A 277 -15.25 23.55 -1.25
N LEU A 278 -14.81 22.39 -0.75
CA LEU A 278 -14.60 21.17 -1.55
C LEU A 278 -15.90 20.59 -2.11
N SER A 279 -17.04 20.89 -1.48
CA SER A 279 -18.35 20.44 -1.94
C SER A 279 -18.74 20.94 -3.33
N ASN A 280 -18.10 22.01 -3.81
CA ASN A 280 -18.34 22.60 -5.12
C ASN A 280 -17.50 21.96 -6.22
N ILE A 281 -16.56 21.08 -5.86
CA ILE A 281 -15.63 20.46 -6.80
C ILE A 281 -16.22 19.16 -7.34
N TRP A 282 -16.08 18.97 -8.65
CA TRP A 282 -16.55 17.76 -9.32
C TRP A 282 -15.90 16.50 -8.73
N GLY A 283 -16.73 15.54 -8.33
CA GLY A 283 -16.30 14.30 -7.68
C GLY A 283 -15.97 14.39 -6.18
N LEU A 284 -16.15 15.58 -5.57
CA LEU A 284 -16.08 15.80 -4.12
C LEU A 284 -17.41 16.30 -3.51
N SER A 285 -18.44 16.49 -4.34
CA SER A 285 -19.77 16.97 -3.90
C SER A 285 -20.57 15.89 -3.12
N PRO A 286 -21.62 16.26 -2.36
CA PRO A 286 -22.43 15.32 -1.60
C PRO A 286 -23.11 14.26 -2.49
N ASN A 287 -23.51 14.67 -3.68
CA ASN A 287 -24.19 13.80 -4.65
C ASN A 287 -23.22 12.97 -5.49
N MET A 288 -21.92 13.31 -5.47
CA MET A 288 -20.88 12.67 -6.27
C MET A 288 -19.53 12.79 -5.55
N TYR A 289 -19.27 11.88 -4.60
CA TYR A 289 -18.08 11.86 -3.74
C TYR A 289 -17.05 10.80 -4.15
N ASN A 290 -17.12 10.29 -5.39
CA ASN A 290 -16.34 9.14 -5.86
C ASN A 290 -14.81 9.34 -5.77
N PHE A 291 -14.31 10.57 -5.72
CA PHE A 291 -12.86 10.86 -5.63
C PHE A 291 -12.39 11.29 -4.25
N VAL A 292 -13.30 11.41 -3.27
CA VAL A 292 -12.94 11.83 -1.91
C VAL A 292 -11.89 10.88 -1.30
N GLY A 293 -12.13 9.58 -1.44
CA GLY A 293 -11.26 8.53 -0.90
C GLY A 293 -10.18 8.05 -1.86
N ASP A 294 -9.70 8.88 -2.79
CA ASP A 294 -8.73 8.45 -3.81
C ASP A 294 -7.30 9.01 -3.60
N THR A 295 -6.99 9.39 -2.36
CA THR A 295 -5.68 9.94 -1.99
C THR A 295 -5.21 9.39 -0.64
N TYR A 296 -3.90 9.29 -0.43
CA TYR A 296 -3.32 8.80 0.83
C TYR A 296 -2.84 9.94 1.74
N TRP A 297 -1.93 10.78 1.25
CA TRP A 297 -1.33 11.84 2.07
C TRP A 297 -2.31 12.91 2.56
N PRO A 298 -3.29 13.37 1.75
CA PRO A 298 -4.30 14.32 2.23
C PRO A 298 -5.10 13.80 3.43
N ALA A 299 -5.43 12.50 3.44
CA ALA A 299 -6.11 11.87 4.58
C ALA A 299 -5.24 11.89 5.83
N ILE A 300 -3.96 11.50 5.70
CA ILE A 300 -3.04 11.49 6.83
C ILE A 300 -2.84 12.89 7.43
N ILE A 301 -2.61 13.89 6.57
CA ILE A 301 -2.30 15.27 6.99
C ILE A 301 -3.52 15.90 7.67
N ALA A 302 -4.70 15.82 7.05
CA ALA A 302 -5.90 16.44 7.61
C ALA A 302 -6.37 15.75 8.90
N GLN A 303 -6.46 14.41 8.91
CA GLN A 303 -7.03 13.69 10.04
C GLN A 303 -6.11 13.62 11.27
N PHE A 304 -4.80 13.55 11.07
CA PHE A 304 -3.83 13.36 12.16
C PHE A 304 -2.81 14.49 12.32
N GLY A 305 -2.94 15.57 11.54
CA GLY A 305 -2.06 16.72 11.58
C GLY A 305 -0.61 16.39 11.22
N TYR A 306 0.28 17.33 11.53
CA TYR A 306 1.72 17.17 11.28
C TYR A 306 2.35 16.10 12.17
N ILE A 307 1.84 15.91 13.40
CA ILE A 307 2.34 14.86 14.30
C ILE A 307 2.07 13.48 13.69
N GLY A 308 0.85 13.24 13.20
CA GLY A 308 0.50 11.98 12.56
C GLY A 308 1.27 11.74 11.26
N PHE A 309 1.47 12.78 10.45
CA PHE A 309 2.30 12.71 9.26
C PHE A 309 3.74 12.24 9.58
N VAL A 310 4.38 12.85 10.58
CA VAL A 310 5.74 12.46 11.03
C VAL A 310 5.75 11.03 11.56
N LEU A 311 4.71 10.60 12.30
CA LEU A 311 4.58 9.23 12.79
C LEU A 311 4.46 8.20 11.65
N ILE A 312 3.72 8.51 10.58
CA ILE A 312 3.61 7.64 9.40
C ILE A 312 4.97 7.52 8.69
N ILE A 313 5.70 8.63 8.50
CA ILE A 313 7.07 8.60 7.96
C ILE A 313 7.98 7.74 8.85
N TYR A 314 7.87 7.90 10.17
CA TYR A 314 8.63 7.11 11.12
C TYR A 314 8.29 5.61 10.99
N ILE A 315 7.01 5.23 10.91
CA ILE A 315 6.56 3.85 10.69
C ILE A 315 7.19 3.28 9.42
N ILE A 316 7.11 3.98 8.30
CA ILE A 316 7.70 3.55 7.03
C ILE A 316 9.23 3.39 7.16
N SER A 317 9.89 4.30 7.87
CA SER A 317 11.34 4.20 8.14
C SER A 317 11.69 2.95 8.97
N GLN A 318 10.84 2.56 9.92
CA GLN A 318 11.04 1.36 10.72
C GLN A 318 10.80 0.09 9.90
N ILE A 319 9.80 0.07 9.02
CA ILE A 319 9.57 -1.02 8.05
C ILE A 319 10.82 -1.20 7.19
N TYR A 320 11.35 -0.12 6.60
CA TYR A 320 12.59 -0.17 5.83
C TYR A 320 13.78 -0.69 6.65
N LYS A 321 13.95 -0.21 7.89
CA LYS A 321 14.99 -0.72 8.80
C LYS A 321 14.86 -2.22 9.01
N LYS A 322 13.64 -2.75 9.21
CA LYS A 322 13.42 -4.19 9.34
C LYS A 322 13.81 -4.94 8.07
N ILE A 323 13.37 -4.46 6.91
CA ILE A 323 13.71 -5.04 5.59
C ILE A 323 15.23 -5.08 5.39
N SER A 324 15.95 -4.01 5.76
CA SER A 324 17.41 -3.93 5.65
C SER A 324 18.18 -5.00 6.46
N LEU A 325 17.54 -5.58 7.49
CA LEU A 325 18.10 -6.67 8.29
C LEU A 325 17.95 -8.05 7.61
N SER A 326 17.19 -8.15 6.52
CA SER A 326 17.05 -9.41 5.77
C SER A 326 18.40 -9.84 5.22
N LYS A 327 18.82 -11.07 5.50
CA LYS A 327 20.12 -11.61 5.03
C LYS A 327 20.04 -12.08 3.58
N ASN A 328 18.93 -12.70 3.22
CA ASN A 328 18.70 -13.24 1.88
C ASN A 328 18.44 -12.10 0.88
N LYS A 329 19.24 -12.02 -0.18
CA LYS A 329 19.14 -10.94 -1.18
C LYS A 329 17.84 -10.96 -1.97
N PHE A 330 17.26 -12.14 -2.24
CA PHE A 330 15.99 -12.26 -2.95
C PHE A 330 14.81 -11.89 -2.07
N GLN A 331 14.84 -12.29 -0.78
CA GLN A 331 13.86 -11.82 0.19
C GLN A 331 13.94 -10.30 0.36
N TYR A 332 15.15 -9.75 0.52
CA TYR A 332 15.37 -8.31 0.60
C TYR A 332 14.81 -7.57 -0.63
N MET A 333 15.10 -8.05 -1.85
CA MET A 333 14.59 -7.51 -3.11
C MET A 333 13.05 -7.56 -3.17
N SER A 334 12.45 -8.68 -2.77
CA SER A 334 10.99 -8.83 -2.71
C SER A 334 10.36 -7.78 -1.77
N GLN A 335 10.83 -7.71 -0.54
CA GLN A 335 10.28 -6.80 0.46
C GLN A 335 10.46 -5.31 0.09
N ILE A 336 11.63 -4.93 -0.42
CA ILE A 336 11.89 -3.54 -0.81
C ILE A 336 11.10 -3.14 -2.06
N SER A 337 10.88 -4.07 -3.00
CA SER A 337 10.06 -3.81 -4.18
C SER A 337 8.61 -3.51 -3.79
N ILE A 338 8.02 -4.28 -2.85
CA ILE A 338 6.66 -4.00 -2.34
C ILE A 338 6.61 -2.64 -1.63
N LEU A 339 7.58 -2.33 -0.77
CA LEU A 339 7.60 -1.03 -0.07
C LEU A 339 7.64 0.12 -1.07
N ILE A 340 8.48 0.02 -2.11
CA ILE A 340 8.58 1.03 -3.17
C ILE A 340 7.28 1.12 -3.96
N TYR A 341 6.66 -0.01 -4.30
CA TYR A 341 5.37 -0.01 -4.98
C TYR A 341 4.29 0.71 -4.15
N LEU A 342 4.19 0.43 -2.85
CA LEU A 342 3.27 1.12 -1.94
C LEU A 342 3.58 2.63 -1.87
N LEU A 343 4.85 3.03 -1.84
CA LEU A 343 5.22 4.44 -1.86
C LEU A 343 4.81 5.13 -3.17
N ILE A 344 5.02 4.49 -4.32
CA ILE A 344 4.56 5.00 -5.63
C ILE A 344 3.02 5.07 -5.66
N LEU A 345 2.32 4.06 -5.13
CA LEU A 345 0.86 4.11 -5.03
C LEU A 345 0.41 5.29 -4.16
N SER A 346 1.13 5.61 -3.09
CA SER A 346 0.71 6.65 -2.12
C SER A 346 0.71 8.07 -2.71
N THR A 347 1.42 8.29 -3.81
CA THR A 347 1.43 9.59 -4.49
C THR A 347 0.23 9.79 -5.41
N SER A 348 -0.44 8.70 -5.84
CA SER A 348 -1.52 8.77 -6.82
C SER A 348 -2.85 8.16 -6.37
N GLU A 349 -2.84 7.33 -5.32
CA GLU A 349 -3.98 6.55 -4.82
C GLU A 349 -3.86 6.30 -3.30
N THR A 350 -4.78 5.52 -2.73
CA THR A 350 -4.88 5.21 -1.29
C THR A 350 -3.82 4.26 -0.73
N SER A 351 -3.01 3.61 -1.56
CA SER A 351 -1.85 2.79 -1.15
C SER A 351 -2.10 1.81 0.01
N PHE A 352 -1.59 2.09 1.22
CA PHE A 352 -1.74 1.23 2.40
C PHE A 352 -3.21 1.07 2.84
N MET A 353 -4.08 2.03 2.49
CA MET A 353 -5.52 1.99 2.75
C MET A 353 -6.32 1.37 1.59
N SER A 354 -5.66 1.04 0.48
CA SER A 354 -6.32 0.42 -0.67
C SER A 354 -6.75 -1.03 -0.38
N PRO A 355 -7.68 -1.61 -1.16
CA PRO A 355 -8.07 -3.02 -1.02
C PRO A 355 -6.93 -4.03 -1.20
N VAL A 356 -5.89 -3.67 -1.95
CA VAL A 356 -4.69 -4.50 -2.19
C VAL A 356 -3.58 -4.27 -1.15
N GLY A 357 -3.69 -3.19 -0.35
CA GLY A 357 -2.72 -2.82 0.68
C GLY A 357 -2.43 -3.95 1.68
N PRO A 358 -3.44 -4.61 2.28
CA PRO A 358 -3.22 -5.72 3.20
C PRO A 358 -2.44 -6.89 2.58
N ILE A 359 -2.77 -7.30 1.35
CA ILE A 359 -2.10 -8.42 0.68
C ILE A 359 -0.62 -8.08 0.41
N LEU A 360 -0.34 -6.87 -0.08
CA LEU A 360 1.03 -6.39 -0.28
C LEU A 360 1.80 -6.38 1.05
N CYS A 361 1.19 -5.86 2.12
CA CYS A 361 1.79 -5.83 3.46
C CYS A 361 2.05 -7.23 4.03
N LEU A 362 1.16 -8.19 3.75
CA LEU A 362 1.32 -9.60 4.15
C LEU A 362 2.52 -10.23 3.45
N VAL A 363 2.64 -10.09 2.12
CA VAL A 363 3.77 -10.66 1.37
C VAL A 363 5.09 -9.98 1.75
N MET A 364 5.07 -8.67 1.99
CA MET A 364 6.23 -7.92 2.49
C MET A 364 6.70 -8.41 3.87
N ALA A 365 5.80 -8.97 4.68
CA ALA A 365 6.11 -9.49 6.00
C ALA A 365 6.69 -10.93 6.00
N ILE A 366 6.67 -11.64 4.86
CA ILE A 366 7.16 -13.02 4.78
C ILE A 366 8.65 -13.08 5.11
N GLU A 367 9.00 -14.00 6.02
CA GLU A 367 10.37 -14.34 6.37
C GLU A 367 10.71 -15.79 6.00
N LYS A 368 11.95 -15.99 5.50
CA LYS A 368 12.49 -17.30 5.10
C LYS A 368 13.39 -17.92 6.17
#